data_AF-A0A2N8TP10-F1
#
_entry.id   AF-A0A2N8TP10-F1
#
_cell.length_a   1.000
_cell.length_b   1.000
_cell.length_c   1.000
_cell.angle_alpha   90.00
_cell.angle_beta   90.00
_cell.angle_gamma   90.00
#
_symmetry.space_group_name_H-M   'P 1'
#
loop_
_entity.id
_entity.type
_entity.pdbx_description
1 polymer ?
#
loop_
_entity_poly.entity_id
_entity_poly.type
_entity_poly.pdbx_seq_one_letter_code
_entity_poly.pdbx_strand_id
1 'polypeptide(L)'
;MSLVEKLLDAYPAETGMPPKMLGEAVDKLYECAGVCLTCADAAAAEQDPEKIVMSIKCVRLDNDCADLCTVAARILARQTGYDAPTTMAIIEATRTVLRASADAAEEFKGTPYFELSAKECRETEQLLGRLAEQMGSSDAGEGYPTSPPSATTPAGASMGGGAETSGTSEASQEVSEEQLREMNMDELRDMARDKGLSGVHDMRKEELIDAISGKRGS
;
A
#
# COMPACT_ATOMS: atom_id res chain seq x y z
N MET A 1 6.88 -16.40 -19.06
CA MET A 1 6.07 -15.22 -19.35
C MET A 1 4.60 -15.57 -19.30
N SER A 2 3.97 -15.27 -18.17
CA SER A 2 2.53 -15.50 -17.96
C SER A 2 1.68 -14.50 -18.76
N LEU A 3 0.36 -14.69 -18.75
CA LEU A 3 -0.55 -13.71 -19.33
C LEU A 3 -0.58 -12.41 -18.51
N VAL A 4 -0.37 -12.47 -17.19
CA VAL A 4 -0.28 -11.29 -16.33
C VAL A 4 0.94 -10.44 -16.71
N GLU A 5 2.11 -11.05 -16.85
CA GLU A 5 3.33 -10.37 -17.31
C GLU A 5 3.12 -9.70 -18.68
N LYS A 6 2.52 -10.41 -19.64
CA LYS A 6 2.23 -9.85 -20.97
C LYS A 6 1.26 -8.66 -20.92
N LEU A 7 0.27 -8.70 -20.03
CA LEU A 7 -0.68 -7.59 -19.85
C LEU A 7 0.00 -6.39 -19.19
N LEU A 8 0.94 -6.62 -18.27
CA LEU A 8 1.75 -5.56 -17.66
C LEU A 8 2.76 -4.97 -18.66
N ASP A 9 3.34 -5.79 -19.54
CA ASP A 9 4.21 -5.33 -20.64
C ASP A 9 3.43 -4.48 -21.66
N ALA A 10 2.17 -4.85 -21.93
CA ALA A 10 1.29 -4.12 -22.83
C ALA A 10 0.54 -2.97 -22.15
N TYR A 11 0.84 -2.67 -20.88
CA TYR A 11 0.16 -1.62 -20.13
C TYR A 11 0.45 -0.24 -20.75
N PRO A 12 -0.57 0.61 -20.98
CA PRO A 12 -0.44 1.79 -21.84
C PRO A 12 0.32 2.98 -21.21
N ALA A 13 0.74 2.85 -19.95
CA ALA A 13 1.47 3.88 -19.20
C ALA A 13 2.65 3.24 -18.46
N GLU A 14 3.41 4.04 -17.71
CA GLU A 14 4.49 3.51 -16.87
C GLU A 14 3.93 2.69 -15.69
N THR A 15 4.63 1.60 -15.37
CA THR A 15 4.36 0.75 -14.21
C THR A 15 5.27 1.18 -13.06
N GLY A 16 4.83 1.01 -11.82
CA GLY A 16 5.63 1.35 -10.64
C GLY A 16 6.89 0.51 -10.45
N MET A 17 6.97 -0.64 -11.15
CA MET A 17 8.08 -1.59 -11.14
C MET A 17 8.18 -2.30 -12.50
N PRO A 18 9.31 -2.99 -12.81
CA PRO A 18 9.43 -3.75 -14.04
C PRO A 18 8.29 -4.76 -14.23
N PRO A 19 7.59 -4.79 -15.39
CA PRO A 19 6.46 -5.67 -15.64
C PRO A 19 6.71 -7.15 -15.35
N LYS A 20 7.91 -7.64 -15.69
CA LYS A 20 8.36 -9.00 -15.37
C LYS A 20 8.31 -9.30 -13.87
N MET A 21 8.84 -8.40 -13.04
CA MET A 21 8.86 -8.61 -11.58
C MET A 21 7.45 -8.56 -11.00
N LEU A 22 6.62 -7.66 -11.49
CA LEU A 22 5.21 -7.57 -11.09
C LEU A 22 4.43 -8.83 -11.49
N GLY A 23 4.60 -9.31 -12.72
CA GLY A 23 3.95 -10.52 -13.22
C GLY A 23 4.35 -11.76 -12.42
N GLU A 24 5.65 -11.96 -12.21
CA GLU A 24 6.18 -13.06 -11.39
C GLU A 24 5.63 -13.01 -9.95
N ALA A 25 5.56 -11.83 -9.33
CA ALA A 25 5.00 -11.66 -7.99
C ALA A 25 3.50 -11.96 -7.94
N VAL A 26 2.73 -11.43 -8.88
CA VAL A 26 1.27 -11.65 -8.93
C VAL A 26 0.93 -13.13 -9.12
N ASP A 27 1.62 -13.81 -10.05
CA ASP A 27 1.38 -15.24 -10.28
C ASP A 27 1.74 -16.07 -9.04
N LYS A 28 2.90 -15.81 -8.44
CA LYS A 28 3.36 -16.53 -7.24
C LYS A 28 2.42 -16.32 -6.05
N LEU A 29 1.90 -15.11 -5.87
CA LEU A 29 0.91 -14.82 -4.83
C LEU A 29 -0.39 -15.61 -5.03
N TYR A 30 -0.90 -15.69 -6.27
CA TYR A 30 -2.09 -16.49 -6.55
C TYR A 30 -1.84 -18.00 -6.40
N GLU A 31 -0.66 -18.48 -6.79
CA GLU A 31 -0.23 -19.86 -6.58
C GLU A 31 -0.19 -20.18 -5.07
N CYS A 32 0.49 -19.35 -4.28
CA CYS A 32 0.56 -19.50 -2.84
C CYS A 32 -0.82 -19.47 -2.17
N ALA A 33 -1.72 -18.58 -2.61
CA ALA A 33 -3.09 -18.54 -2.09
C ALA A 33 -3.84 -19.86 -2.35
N GLY A 34 -3.70 -20.43 -3.56
CA GLY A 34 -4.29 -21.72 -3.90
C GLY A 34 -3.69 -22.87 -3.10
N VAL A 35 -2.37 -22.88 -2.91
CA VAL A 35 -1.67 -23.89 -2.11
C VAL A 35 -2.12 -23.85 -0.65
N CYS A 36 -2.19 -22.68 -0.02
CA CYS A 36 -2.62 -22.55 1.37
C CYS A 36 -4.08 -22.99 1.58
N LEU A 37 -5.00 -22.61 0.69
CA LEU A 37 -6.39 -23.09 0.77
C LEU A 37 -6.47 -24.61 0.61
N THR A 38 -5.67 -25.18 -0.28
CA THR A 38 -5.62 -26.64 -0.49
C THR A 38 -5.01 -27.36 0.72
N CYS A 39 -4.00 -26.78 1.36
CA CYS A 39 -3.40 -27.30 2.59
C CYS A 39 -4.40 -27.28 3.75
N ALA A 40 -5.12 -26.18 3.93
CA ALA A 40 -6.16 -26.05 4.94
C ALA A 40 -7.27 -27.10 4.76
N ASP A 41 -7.75 -27.31 3.52
CA ASP A 41 -8.73 -28.35 3.20
C ASP A 41 -8.19 -29.77 3.45
N ALA A 42 -6.95 -30.04 3.03
CA ALA A 42 -6.30 -31.33 3.27
C ALA A 42 -6.15 -31.64 4.77
N ALA A 43 -5.78 -30.64 5.58
CA ALA A 43 -5.74 -30.77 7.04
C ALA A 43 -7.13 -30.99 7.65
N ALA A 44 -8.18 -30.39 7.10
CA ALA A 44 -9.56 -30.61 7.53
C ALA A 44 -10.07 -32.03 7.20
N ALA A 45 -9.51 -32.68 6.18
CA ALA A 45 -9.83 -34.06 5.80
C ALA A 45 -9.06 -35.12 6.62
N GLU A 46 -8.11 -34.73 7.46
CA GLU A 46 -7.33 -35.64 8.32
C GLU A 46 -8.25 -36.46 9.24
N GLN A 47 -7.85 -37.71 9.52
CA GLN A 47 -8.61 -38.64 10.37
C GLN A 47 -7.90 -38.94 11.69
N ASP A 48 -6.61 -38.60 11.80
CA ASP A 48 -5.86 -38.68 13.05
C ASP A 48 -6.28 -37.57 14.02
N PRO A 49 -6.93 -37.89 15.17
CA PRO A 49 -7.39 -36.88 16.12
C PRO A 49 -6.28 -36.00 16.69
N GLU A 50 -5.09 -36.54 16.90
CA GLU A 50 -3.96 -35.78 17.43
C GLU A 50 -3.48 -34.76 16.40
N LYS A 51 -3.33 -35.19 15.14
CA LYS A 51 -2.92 -34.29 14.05
C LYS A 51 -3.95 -33.21 13.77
N ILE A 52 -5.25 -33.52 13.85
CA ILE A 52 -6.33 -32.52 13.73
C ILE A 52 -6.15 -31.42 14.79
N VAL A 53 -5.99 -31.79 16.07
CA VAL A 53 -5.86 -30.80 17.15
C VAL A 53 -4.58 -29.98 17.01
N MET A 54 -3.46 -30.62 16.64
CA MET A 54 -2.18 -29.91 16.48
C MET A 54 -2.19 -28.96 15.28
N SER A 55 -2.90 -29.28 14.20
CA SER A 55 -2.92 -28.49 12.96
C SER A 55 -3.86 -27.28 12.95
N ILE A 56 -4.71 -27.09 13.98
CA ILE A 56 -5.67 -25.96 14.05
C ILE A 56 -4.99 -24.61 13.77
N LYS A 57 -3.80 -24.39 14.34
CA LYS A 57 -3.04 -23.15 14.12
C LYS A 57 -2.56 -23.02 12.68
N CYS A 58 -2.08 -24.11 12.08
CA CYS A 58 -1.65 -24.12 10.68
C CYS A 58 -2.83 -23.81 9.76
N VAL A 59 -3.98 -24.49 9.94
CA VAL A 59 -5.20 -24.23 9.17
C VAL A 59 -5.63 -22.77 9.23
N ARG A 60 -5.61 -22.17 10.43
CA ARG A 60 -5.93 -20.73 10.56
C ARG A 60 -4.95 -19.86 9.76
N LEU A 61 -3.65 -20.10 9.91
CA LEU A 61 -2.61 -19.32 9.24
C LEU A 61 -2.60 -19.52 7.73
N ASP A 62 -2.97 -20.71 7.24
CA ASP A 62 -3.14 -20.97 5.82
C ASP A 62 -4.29 -20.14 5.23
N ASN A 63 -5.41 -20.02 5.92
CA ASN A 63 -6.51 -19.14 5.50
C ASN A 63 -6.10 -17.66 5.51
N ASP A 64 -5.47 -17.19 6.60
CA ASP A 64 -4.95 -15.82 6.70
C ASP A 64 -3.93 -15.53 5.57
N CYS A 65 -3.08 -16.52 5.25
CA CYS A 65 -2.08 -16.43 4.18
C CYS A 65 -2.73 -16.34 2.81
N ALA A 66 -3.74 -17.18 2.53
CA ALA A 66 -4.46 -17.15 1.27
C ALA A 66 -5.18 -15.82 1.02
N ASP A 67 -5.80 -15.26 2.05
CA ASP A 67 -6.48 -13.97 1.98
C ASP A 67 -5.51 -12.84 1.69
N LEU A 68 -4.40 -12.74 2.44
CA LEU A 68 -3.40 -11.70 2.23
C LEU A 68 -2.67 -11.85 0.90
N CYS A 69 -2.35 -13.07 0.46
CA CYS A 69 -1.76 -13.30 -0.85
C CYS A 69 -2.70 -12.86 -1.98
N THR A 70 -3.99 -13.17 -1.86
CA THR A 70 -5.01 -12.74 -2.83
C THR A 70 -5.14 -11.21 -2.88
N VAL A 71 -5.17 -10.55 -1.71
CA VAL A 71 -5.25 -9.08 -1.63
C VAL A 71 -4.00 -8.44 -2.20
N ALA A 72 -2.81 -8.94 -1.84
CA ALA A 72 -1.53 -8.46 -2.37
C ALA A 72 -1.48 -8.58 -3.89
N ALA A 73 -1.84 -9.75 -4.44
CA ALA A 73 -1.84 -9.97 -5.89
C ALA A 73 -2.72 -8.94 -6.62
N ARG A 74 -3.90 -8.65 -6.07
CA ARG A 74 -4.83 -7.63 -6.62
C ARG A 74 -4.27 -6.22 -6.55
N ILE A 75 -3.53 -5.87 -5.50
CA ILE A 75 -2.90 -4.55 -5.37
C ILE A 75 -1.73 -4.42 -6.34
N LEU A 76 -0.83 -5.42 -6.39
CA LEU A 76 0.33 -5.41 -7.29
C LEU A 76 -0.07 -5.40 -8.77
N ALA A 77 -1.21 -5.98 -9.14
CA ALA A 77 -1.71 -5.96 -10.51
C ALA A 77 -2.24 -4.58 -10.97
N ARG A 78 -2.45 -3.61 -10.06
CA ARG A 78 -3.01 -2.29 -10.38
C ARG A 78 -1.92 -1.23 -10.46
N GLN A 79 -1.71 -0.71 -11.66
CA GLN A 79 -0.62 0.24 -11.94
C GLN A 79 -1.12 1.67 -12.18
N THR A 80 -2.42 1.87 -12.39
CA THR A 80 -3.01 3.21 -12.49
C THR A 80 -2.95 3.89 -11.13
N GLY A 81 -2.32 5.06 -11.04
CA GLY A 81 -2.19 5.78 -9.77
C GLY A 81 -1.43 4.98 -8.72
N TYR A 82 -0.39 4.25 -9.15
CA TYR A 82 0.45 3.43 -8.28
C TYR A 82 0.89 4.20 -7.02
N ASP A 83 0.61 3.61 -5.87
CA ASP A 83 0.96 4.14 -4.55
C ASP A 83 1.96 3.21 -3.87
N ALA A 84 3.23 3.66 -3.82
CA ALA A 84 4.33 2.86 -3.26
C ALA A 84 4.16 2.57 -1.76
N PRO A 85 3.75 3.52 -0.90
CA PRO A 85 3.50 3.24 0.52
C PRO A 85 2.46 2.12 0.76
N THR A 86 1.31 2.16 0.07
CA THR A 86 0.31 1.08 0.18
C THR A 86 0.87 -0.26 -0.30
N THR A 87 1.63 -0.25 -1.39
CA THR A 87 2.26 -1.46 -1.94
C THR A 87 3.28 -2.04 -0.95
N MET A 88 4.10 -1.21 -0.31
CA MET A 88 5.04 -1.66 0.73
C MET A 88 4.30 -2.26 1.93
N ALA A 89 3.27 -1.56 2.43
CA ALA A 89 2.51 -2.00 3.59
C ALA A 89 1.86 -3.38 3.36
N ILE A 90 1.27 -3.61 2.18
CA ILE A 90 0.68 -4.93 1.88
C ILE A 90 1.75 -6.01 1.72
N ILE A 91 2.90 -5.68 1.11
CA ILE A 91 4.02 -6.63 0.99
C ILE A 91 4.52 -7.07 2.37
N GLU A 92 4.73 -6.13 3.30
CA GLU A 92 5.21 -6.42 4.64
C GLU A 92 4.21 -7.26 5.46
N ALA A 93 2.93 -6.91 5.40
CA ALA A 93 1.86 -7.69 6.03
C ALA A 93 1.80 -9.12 5.46
N THR A 94 1.89 -9.26 4.14
CA THR A 94 1.85 -10.56 3.46
C THR A 94 3.08 -11.41 3.81
N ARG A 95 4.28 -10.83 3.85
CA ARG A 95 5.50 -11.52 4.29
C ARG A 95 5.40 -12.02 5.73
N THR A 96 4.73 -11.26 6.60
CA THR A 96 4.52 -11.65 8.00
C THR A 96 3.67 -12.92 8.11
N VAL A 97 2.56 -13.01 7.36
CA VAL A 97 1.71 -14.20 7.38
C VAL A 97 2.34 -15.39 6.65
N LEU A 98 3.05 -15.15 5.55
CA LEU A 98 3.79 -16.20 4.83
C LEU A 98 4.78 -16.90 5.74
N ARG A 99 5.56 -16.12 6.51
CA ARG A 99 6.50 -16.67 7.49
C ARG A 99 5.79 -17.49 8.56
N ALA A 100 4.71 -16.96 9.12
CA ALA A 100 3.96 -17.64 10.18
C ALA A 100 3.30 -18.95 9.70
N SER A 101 2.70 -18.95 8.50
CA SER A 101 2.13 -20.16 7.89
C SER A 101 3.22 -21.19 7.59
N ALA A 102 4.35 -20.78 7.00
CA ALA A 102 5.48 -21.68 6.76
C ALA A 102 6.03 -22.30 8.05
N ASP A 103 6.28 -21.49 9.09
CA ASP A 103 6.75 -21.95 10.40
C ASP A 103 5.78 -22.99 10.99
N ALA A 104 4.47 -22.75 10.89
CA ALA A 104 3.45 -23.67 11.42
C ALA A 104 3.37 -24.99 10.63
N ALA A 105 3.50 -24.94 9.30
CA ALA A 105 3.47 -26.12 8.45
C ALA A 105 4.72 -27.00 8.62
N GLU A 106 5.89 -26.40 8.86
CA GLU A 106 7.17 -27.10 9.07
C GLU A 106 7.20 -28.01 10.33
N GLU A 107 6.27 -27.81 11.27
CA GLU A 107 6.09 -28.68 12.44
C GLU A 107 5.60 -30.10 12.06
N PHE A 108 4.95 -30.26 10.89
CA PHE A 108 4.32 -31.51 10.45
C PHE A 108 5.17 -32.32 9.47
N LYS A 109 6.39 -32.65 9.87
CA LYS A 109 7.34 -33.39 9.03
C LYS A 109 6.79 -34.74 8.54
N GLY A 110 7.06 -35.08 7.28
CA GLY A 110 6.60 -36.32 6.66
C GLY A 110 5.14 -36.28 6.19
N THR A 111 4.49 -35.12 6.26
CA THR A 111 3.13 -34.92 5.74
C THR A 111 3.18 -34.07 4.46
N PRO A 112 2.97 -34.67 3.26
CA PRO A 112 3.31 -34.02 1.99
C PRO A 112 2.64 -32.67 1.74
N TYR A 113 1.37 -32.49 2.12
CA TYR A 113 0.66 -31.23 1.88
C TYR A 113 1.18 -30.07 2.75
N PHE A 114 1.61 -30.35 3.99
CA PHE A 114 2.27 -29.35 4.83
C PHE A 114 3.66 -28.98 4.30
N GLU A 115 4.43 -29.97 3.82
CA GLU A 115 5.75 -29.71 3.23
C GLU A 115 5.66 -28.86 1.95
N LEU A 116 4.66 -29.11 1.11
CA LEU A 116 4.39 -28.30 -0.08
C LEU A 116 3.95 -26.87 0.28
N SER A 117 3.03 -26.73 1.25
CA SER A 117 2.58 -25.41 1.72
C SER A 117 3.73 -24.60 2.30
N ALA A 118 4.53 -25.19 3.20
CA ALA A 118 5.70 -24.56 3.78
C ALA A 118 6.67 -24.04 2.70
N LYS A 119 7.01 -24.90 1.74
CA LYS A 119 7.90 -24.53 0.63
C LYS A 119 7.37 -23.34 -0.15
N GLU A 120 6.10 -23.38 -0.54
CA GLU A 120 5.47 -22.32 -1.32
C GLU A 120 5.44 -20.98 -0.57
N CYS A 121 5.08 -21.02 0.71
CA CYS A 121 5.10 -19.84 1.58
C CYS A 121 6.50 -19.23 1.69
N ARG A 122 7.56 -20.05 1.86
CA ARG A 122 8.95 -19.57 1.93
C ARG A 122 9.42 -18.92 0.62
N GLU A 123 9.15 -19.57 -0.51
CA GLU A 123 9.55 -19.04 -1.81
C GLU A 123 8.85 -17.71 -2.12
N THR A 124 7.56 -17.62 -1.77
CA THR A 124 6.77 -16.39 -1.93
C THR A 124 7.27 -15.29 -1.00
N GLU A 125 7.58 -15.59 0.27
CA GLU A 125 8.15 -14.63 1.22
C GLU A 125 9.46 -14.03 0.70
N GLN A 126 10.34 -14.87 0.16
CA GLN A 126 11.62 -14.45 -0.42
C GLN A 126 11.43 -13.59 -1.67
N LEU A 127 10.48 -13.94 -2.55
CA LEU A 127 10.16 -13.15 -3.73
C LEU A 127 9.67 -11.75 -3.34
N LEU A 128 8.73 -11.67 -2.40
CA LEU A 128 8.24 -10.40 -1.87
C LEU A 128 9.34 -9.60 -1.17
N GLY A 129 10.30 -10.26 -0.52
CA GLY A 129 11.48 -9.62 0.06
C GLY A 129 12.34 -8.92 -0.98
N ARG A 130 12.64 -9.59 -2.09
CA ARG A 130 13.39 -8.99 -3.21
C ARG A 130 12.63 -7.81 -3.84
N LEU A 131 11.30 -7.92 -3.93
CA LEU A 131 10.45 -6.85 -4.45
C LEU A 131 10.50 -5.60 -3.55
N ALA A 132 10.38 -5.78 -2.24
CA ALA A 132 10.47 -4.72 -1.26
C ALA A 132 11.85 -4.02 -1.25
N GLU A 133 12.93 -4.78 -1.39
CA GLU A 133 14.30 -4.24 -1.48
C GLU A 133 14.48 -3.35 -2.72
N GLN A 134 13.91 -3.73 -3.86
CA GLN A 134 13.93 -2.91 -5.06
C GLN A 134 13.13 -1.62 -4.89
N MET A 135 11.98 -1.68 -4.22
CA MET A 135 11.16 -0.51 -3.93
C MET A 135 11.85 0.46 -2.95
N GLY A 136 12.48 -0.05 -1.88
CA GLY A 136 13.17 0.77 -0.87
C GLY A 136 14.47 1.42 -1.33
N SER A 137 14.98 1.04 -2.52
CA SER A 137 16.14 1.70 -3.16
C SER A 137 15.74 2.96 -3.95
N SER A 138 14.43 3.27 -4.00
CA SER A 138 13.86 4.46 -4.63
C SER A 138 13.24 5.34 -3.53
N ASP A 139 13.68 6.58 -3.35
CA ASP A 139 13.26 7.49 -2.27
C ASP A 139 11.73 7.53 -2.11
N ALA A 140 11.21 6.87 -1.07
CA ALA A 140 9.81 6.92 -0.67
C ALA A 140 9.72 7.71 0.63
N GLY A 141 9.61 9.03 0.50
CA GLY A 141 9.66 9.95 1.64
C GLY A 141 9.02 11.31 1.38
N GLU A 142 7.92 11.36 0.64
CA GLU A 142 7.10 12.58 0.54
C GLU A 142 5.64 12.26 0.81
N GLY A 143 4.95 13.15 1.52
CA GLY A 143 3.62 12.92 2.07
C GLY A 143 2.58 12.45 1.04
N TYR A 144 1.60 11.68 1.52
CA TYR A 144 0.52 11.13 0.69
C TYR A 144 -0.24 12.25 -0.02
N PRO A 145 -0.19 12.36 -1.37
CA PRO A 145 -0.94 13.37 -2.08
C PRO A 145 -2.43 13.01 -1.98
N THR A 146 -3.18 13.74 -1.15
CA THR A 146 -4.64 13.60 -1.00
C THR A 146 -5.44 14.28 -2.10
N SER A 147 -4.76 15.07 -2.95
CA SER A 147 -5.38 15.75 -4.09
C SER A 147 -5.37 14.82 -5.31
N PRO A 148 -6.49 14.65 -6.02
CA PRO A 148 -6.50 13.92 -7.28
C PRO A 148 -5.51 14.59 -8.25
N PRO A 149 -4.79 13.82 -9.09
CA PRO A 149 -4.02 14.42 -10.16
C PRO A 149 -4.97 15.29 -10.99
N SER A 150 -4.66 16.59 -11.10
CA SER A 150 -5.40 17.48 -11.99
C SER A 150 -5.50 16.78 -13.33
N ALA A 151 -6.71 16.63 -13.86
CA ALA A 151 -6.99 15.90 -15.07
C ALA A 151 -6.24 16.54 -16.25
N THR A 152 -4.97 16.17 -16.43
CA THR A 152 -4.23 16.48 -17.63
C THR A 152 -4.81 15.57 -18.70
N THR A 153 -5.59 16.21 -19.57
CA THR A 153 -6.05 15.68 -20.84
C THR A 153 -4.96 14.82 -21.47
N PRO A 154 -5.26 13.59 -21.96
CA PRO A 154 -4.28 12.81 -22.68
C PRO A 154 -3.71 13.65 -23.83
N ALA A 155 -2.40 13.73 -23.93
CA ALA A 155 -1.72 14.32 -25.07
C ALA A 155 -2.14 13.54 -26.34
N GLY A 156 -3.08 14.07 -27.11
CA GLY A 156 -3.56 13.39 -28.32
C GLY A 156 -4.88 13.85 -28.95
N ALA A 157 -5.63 14.80 -28.38
CA ALA A 157 -6.85 15.32 -29.02
C ALA A 157 -6.62 16.71 -29.63
N SER A 158 -6.21 16.72 -30.91
CA SER A 158 -6.31 17.93 -31.75
C SER A 158 -7.78 18.20 -32.04
N MET A 159 -8.36 19.23 -31.41
CA MET A 159 -9.55 19.91 -31.92
C MET A 159 -9.40 21.40 -31.67
N GLY A 160 -9.35 22.17 -32.76
CA GLY A 160 -9.24 23.61 -32.74
C GLY A 160 -10.50 24.28 -32.18
N GLY A 161 -10.28 25.36 -31.43
CA GLY A 161 -11.33 26.23 -30.93
C GLY A 161 -10.70 27.31 -30.06
N GLY A 162 -10.44 28.48 -30.64
CA GLY A 162 -9.96 29.62 -29.89
C GLY A 162 -11.06 30.21 -29.01
N ALA A 163 -10.70 30.62 -27.80
CA ALA A 163 -11.34 31.70 -27.06
C ALA A 163 -10.43 32.17 -25.92
N GLU A 164 -9.97 33.41 -26.11
CA GLU A 164 -9.63 34.47 -25.17
C GLU A 164 -9.32 34.20 -23.68
N THR A 165 -8.27 34.91 -23.28
CA THR A 165 -7.71 35.15 -21.96
C THR A 165 -8.68 35.71 -20.92
N SER A 166 -8.56 35.24 -19.67
CA SER A 166 -8.72 36.08 -18.48
C SER A 166 -7.78 35.59 -17.38
N GLY A 167 -6.75 36.37 -17.10
CA GLY A 167 -5.90 36.17 -15.93
C GLY A 167 -6.56 36.72 -14.67
N THR A 168 -6.33 36.04 -13.55
CA THR A 168 -6.29 36.64 -12.21
C THR A 168 -5.29 35.84 -11.39
N SER A 169 -4.18 36.48 -11.02
CA SER A 169 -3.31 36.00 -9.95
C SER A 169 -4.07 36.05 -8.63
N GLU A 170 -4.22 34.92 -7.96
CA GLU A 170 -4.65 34.91 -6.56
C GLU A 170 -3.50 35.41 -5.70
N ALA A 171 -3.73 36.60 -5.13
CA ALA A 171 -2.85 37.23 -4.16
C ALA A 171 -2.92 36.45 -2.84
N SER A 172 -1.77 35.94 -2.39
CA SER A 172 -1.59 35.49 -1.00
C SER A 172 -1.83 36.69 -0.08
N GLN A 173 -3.01 36.78 0.54
CA GLN A 173 -3.27 37.76 1.58
C GLN A 173 -2.54 37.32 2.87
N GLU A 174 -1.43 37.98 3.17
CA GLU A 174 -0.78 37.87 4.49
C GLU A 174 -1.70 38.50 5.54
N VAL A 175 -2.37 37.66 6.34
CA VAL A 175 -3.21 38.09 7.47
C VAL A 175 -2.29 38.61 8.59
N SER A 176 -2.59 39.80 9.13
CA SER A 176 -1.76 40.44 10.16
C SER A 176 -1.98 39.83 11.55
N GLU A 177 -0.97 39.91 12.42
CA GLU A 177 -1.02 39.31 13.77
C GLU A 177 -2.15 39.88 14.65
N GLU A 178 -2.50 41.15 14.46
CA GLU A 178 -3.62 41.78 15.16
C GLU A 178 -4.96 41.14 14.79
N GLN A 179 -5.15 40.77 13.52
CA GLN A 179 -6.35 40.09 13.04
C GLN A 179 -6.45 38.67 13.63
N LEU A 180 -5.34 37.94 13.72
CA LEU A 180 -5.31 36.60 14.33
C LEU A 180 -5.70 36.60 15.81
N ARG A 181 -5.45 37.71 16.54
CA ARG A 181 -5.85 37.84 17.95
C ARG A 181 -7.35 38.02 18.13
N GLU A 182 -8.02 38.63 17.15
CA GLU A 182 -9.47 38.85 17.15
C GLU A 182 -10.26 37.59 16.74
N MET A 183 -9.65 36.69 15.96
CA MET A 183 -10.27 35.46 15.50
C MET A 183 -10.61 34.47 16.63
N ASN A 184 -11.60 33.62 16.38
CA ASN A 184 -12.00 32.58 17.33
C ASN A 184 -11.09 31.34 17.20
N MET A 185 -11.20 30.40 18.15
CA MET A 185 -10.33 29.21 18.19
C MET A 185 -10.51 28.27 16.99
N ASP A 186 -11.70 28.22 16.39
CA ASP A 186 -11.98 27.31 15.29
C ASP A 186 -11.41 27.87 13.98
N GLU A 187 -11.58 29.17 13.74
CA GLU A 187 -10.94 29.90 12.64
C GLU A 187 -9.41 29.78 12.65
N LEU A 188 -8.80 29.93 13.82
CA LEU A 188 -7.34 29.79 13.97
C LEU A 188 -6.88 28.35 13.70
N ARG A 189 -7.66 27.34 14.10
CA ARG A 189 -7.32 25.94 13.83
C ARG A 189 -7.47 25.58 12.36
N ASP A 190 -8.45 26.15 11.68
CA ASP A 190 -8.68 25.91 10.26
C ASP A 190 -7.57 26.59 9.44
N MET A 191 -7.22 27.84 9.77
CA MET A 191 -6.06 28.52 9.16
C MET A 191 -4.73 27.80 9.41
N ALA A 192 -4.54 27.24 10.60
CA ALA A 192 -3.35 26.45 10.90
C ALA A 192 -3.30 25.14 10.08
N ARG A 193 -4.46 24.49 9.85
CA ARG A 193 -4.57 23.31 8.99
C ARG A 193 -4.32 23.64 7.52
N ASP A 194 -4.83 24.76 7.02
CA ASP A 194 -4.57 25.23 5.66
C ASP A 194 -3.08 25.52 5.41
N LYS A 195 -2.35 25.90 6.46
CA LYS A 195 -0.87 26.04 6.45
C LYS A 195 -0.10 24.73 6.70
N GLY A 196 -0.79 23.60 6.80
CA GLY A 196 -0.18 22.27 6.96
C GLY A 196 0.33 21.96 8.37
N LEU A 197 -0.11 22.69 9.40
CA LEU A 197 0.28 22.43 10.79
C LEU A 197 -0.49 21.23 11.36
N SER A 198 0.23 20.22 11.84
CA SER A 198 -0.35 19.05 12.53
C SER A 198 -0.44 19.27 14.04
N GLY A 199 -1.44 18.67 14.69
CA GLY A 199 -1.58 18.72 16.17
C GLY A 199 -2.28 19.97 16.71
N VAL A 200 -3.01 20.71 15.87
CA VAL A 200 -3.65 22.00 16.22
C VAL A 200 -4.80 21.90 17.25
N HIS A 201 -5.32 20.70 17.51
CA HIS A 201 -6.45 20.51 18.40
C HIS A 201 -6.13 20.82 19.87
N ASP A 202 -4.90 20.51 20.31
CA ASP A 202 -4.45 20.66 21.70
C ASP A 202 -3.68 21.97 21.95
N MET A 203 -3.45 22.77 20.91
CA MET A 203 -2.69 24.01 20.99
C MET A 203 -3.49 25.13 21.66
N ARG A 204 -2.78 25.97 22.44
CA ARG A 204 -3.37 27.18 23.01
C ARG A 204 -3.49 28.26 21.93
N LYS A 205 -4.41 29.21 22.13
CA LYS A 205 -4.68 30.31 21.17
C LYS A 205 -3.39 31.05 20.75
N GLU A 206 -2.52 31.38 21.70
CA GLU A 206 -1.25 32.06 21.41
C GLU A 206 -0.28 31.19 20.60
N GLU A 207 -0.23 29.88 20.85
CA GLU A 207 0.62 28.96 20.08
C GLU A 207 0.15 28.82 18.63
N LEU A 208 -1.17 28.86 18.39
CA LEU A 208 -1.74 28.88 17.05
C LEU A 208 -1.39 30.19 16.32
N ILE A 209 -1.51 31.34 16.99
CA ILE A 209 -1.19 32.64 16.40
C ILE A 209 0.31 32.72 16.03
N ASP A 210 1.20 32.24 16.90
CA ASP A 210 2.64 32.19 16.63
C ASP A 210 2.99 31.24 15.48
N ALA A 211 2.32 30.08 15.41
CA ALA A 211 2.53 29.11 14.35
C ALA A 211 2.01 29.61 12.98
N ILE A 212 0.87 30.31 12.96
CA ILE A 212 0.28 30.89 11.75
C ILE A 212 1.08 32.12 11.29
N SER A 213 1.60 32.94 12.20
CA SER A 213 2.41 34.13 11.89
C SER A 213 3.88 33.81 11.57
N GLY A 214 4.31 32.55 11.69
CA GLY A 214 5.66 32.11 11.34
C GLY A 214 6.73 32.48 12.39
N LYS A 215 6.34 32.74 13.64
CA LYS A 215 7.25 33.22 14.70
C LYS A 215 8.01 32.13 15.48
N ARG A 216 7.96 30.85 15.08
CA ARG A 216 8.78 29.81 15.72
C ARG A 216 10.18 29.70 15.11
N GLY A 217 11.15 30.38 15.74
CA GLY A 217 12.52 29.92 15.91
C GLY A 217 13.57 30.40 14.90
N SER A 218 14.20 31.54 15.21
CA SER A 218 15.67 31.68 15.06
C SER A 218 16.36 31.23 16.34
#